data_AF-Q98970-F1
#
_entry.id   AF-Q98970-F1
#
_cell.length_a   1.000
_cell.length_b   1.000
_cell.length_c   1.000
_cell.angle_alpha   90.00
_cell.angle_beta   90.00
_cell.angle_gamma   90.00
#
_symmetry.space_group_name_H-M   'P 1'
#
loop_
_entity.id
_entity.type
_entity.pdbx_description
1 polymer ?
#
loop_
_entity_poly.entity_id
_entity_poly.type
_entity_poly.pdbx_seq_one_letter_code
_entity_poly.pdbx_strand_id
1 'polypeptide(L)'
;MLFLTEWANTMRPVAKVLDILQAETNTQLGWLLPSVHQLSLKLQRLHHSLRYCDPLVDALQQGIQTRFKHMFEDPEIIAAAILLPKFRTSWTNDETIIKRGK
;
A
#
# COMPACT_ATOMS: atom_id res chain seq x y z
N MET A 1 -24.84 12.47 7.97
CA MET A 1 -24.43 11.35 7.10
C MET A 1 -23.16 11.60 6.29
N LEU A 2 -22.76 12.84 6.00
CA LEU A 2 -21.56 13.15 5.19
C LEU A 2 -20.25 12.55 5.74
N PHE A 3 -20.05 12.59 7.06
CA PHE A 3 -18.89 11.97 7.72
C PHE A 3 -18.78 10.46 7.46
N LEU A 4 -19.87 9.70 7.64
CA LEU A 4 -19.84 8.24 7.45
C LEU A 4 -19.57 7.86 6.00
N THR A 5 -20.09 8.63 5.04
CA THR A 5 -19.79 8.45 3.63
C THR A 5 -18.31 8.69 3.34
N GLU A 6 -17.76 9.77 3.87
CA GLU A 6 -16.33 10.10 3.71
C GLU A 6 -15.42 9.05 4.37
N TRP A 7 -15.77 8.59 5.57
CA TRP A 7 -15.09 7.51 6.26
C TRP A 7 -15.11 6.22 5.44
N ALA A 8 -16.28 5.83 4.91
CA ALA A 8 -16.42 4.62 4.11
C ALA A 8 -15.60 4.72 2.82
N ASN A 9 -15.55 5.90 2.20
CA ASN A 9 -14.70 6.15 1.02
C ASN A 9 -13.21 6.07 1.35
N THR A 10 -12.80 6.57 2.52
CA THR A 10 -11.41 6.52 3.01
C THR A 10 -10.98 5.08 3.33
N MET A 11 -11.86 4.29 3.94
CA MET A 11 -11.59 2.89 4.31
C MET A 11 -11.72 1.89 3.15
N ARG A 12 -12.48 2.23 2.10
CA ARG A 12 -12.65 1.37 0.91
C ARG A 12 -11.34 0.90 0.27
N PRO A 13 -10.32 1.76 0.01
CA PRO A 13 -9.04 1.27 -0.52
C PRO A 13 -8.30 0.37 0.48
N VAL A 14 -8.42 0.61 1.79
CA VAL A 14 -7.83 -0.26 2.83
C VAL A 14 -8.44 -1.65 2.78
N ALA A 15 -9.78 -1.74 2.77
CA ALA A 15 -10.49 -3.02 2.66
C ALA A 15 -10.09 -3.79 1.39
N LYS A 16 -10.01 -3.12 0.24
CA LYS A 16 -9.55 -3.76 -1.01
C LYS A 16 -8.14 -4.33 -0.92
N VAL A 17 -7.21 -3.66 -0.25
CA VAL A 17 -5.85 -4.17 -0.08
C VAL A 17 -5.82 -5.34 0.90
N LEU A 18 -6.64 -5.31 1.95
CA LEU A 18 -6.82 -6.46 2.84
C LEU A 18 -7.35 -7.66 2.06
N ASP A 19 -8.38 -7.48 1.25
CA ASP A 19 -8.93 -8.55 0.40
C ASP A 19 -7.86 -9.12 -0.54
N ILE A 20 -7.01 -8.28 -1.14
CA ILE A 20 -5.91 -8.74 -2.00
C ILE A 20 -4.90 -9.57 -1.21
N LEU A 21 -4.45 -9.09 -0.05
CA LEU A 21 -3.38 -9.73 0.72
C LEU A 21 -3.85 -10.96 1.49
N GLN A 22 -5.13 -11.04 1.83
CA GLN A 22 -5.73 -12.16 2.54
C GLN A 22 -6.38 -13.19 1.60
N ALA A 23 -6.55 -12.87 0.32
CA ALA A 23 -7.02 -13.82 -0.67
C ALA A 23 -6.01 -14.96 -0.84
N GLU A 24 -6.48 -16.20 -0.73
CA GLU A 24 -5.67 -17.41 -0.90
C GLU A 24 -4.95 -17.46 -2.26
N THR A 25 -5.52 -16.81 -3.28
CA THR A 25 -4.96 -16.73 -4.65
C THR A 25 -3.76 -15.79 -4.79
N ASN A 26 -3.54 -14.86 -3.85
CA ASN A 26 -2.46 -13.87 -3.89
C ASN A 26 -1.52 -13.98 -2.68
N THR A 27 -1.42 -15.18 -2.09
CA THR A 27 -0.63 -15.49 -0.88
C THR A 27 0.89 -15.34 -1.04
N GLN A 28 1.37 -14.95 -2.22
CA GLN A 28 2.79 -14.75 -2.47
C GLN A 28 3.26 -13.39 -1.96
N LEU A 29 4.38 -13.39 -1.24
CA LEU A 29 4.99 -12.20 -0.64
C LEU A 29 5.21 -11.04 -1.63
N GLY A 30 5.35 -11.35 -2.92
CA GLY A 30 5.49 -10.34 -3.97
C GLY A 30 4.29 -9.41 -4.18
N TRP A 31 3.10 -9.75 -3.67
CA TRP A 31 1.94 -8.84 -3.71
C TRP A 31 1.97 -7.80 -2.60
N LEU A 32 2.78 -8.00 -1.56
CA LEU A 32 2.78 -7.16 -0.36
C LEU A 32 3.19 -5.72 -0.64
N LEU A 33 4.43 -5.52 -1.08
CA LEU A 33 4.98 -4.17 -1.30
C LEU A 33 4.20 -3.39 -2.37
N PRO A 34 3.85 -3.96 -3.54
CA PRO A 34 3.07 -3.25 -4.55
C PRO A 34 1.69 -2.82 -4.03
N SER A 35 1.00 -3.69 -3.27
CA SER A 35 -0.35 -3.39 -2.76
C SER A 35 -0.31 -2.31 -1.69
N VAL A 36 0.63 -2.40 -0.75
CA VAL A 36 0.81 -1.41 0.32
C VAL A 36 1.28 -0.07 -0.25
N HIS A 37 2.20 -0.07 -1.22
CA HIS A 37 2.65 1.15 -1.89
C HIS A 37 1.48 1.84 -2.61
N GLN A 38 0.68 1.08 -3.36
CA GLN A 38 -0.50 1.62 -4.05
C GLN A 38 -1.56 2.14 -3.07
N LEU A 39 -1.74 1.49 -1.91
CA LEU A 39 -2.62 1.98 -0.85
C LEU A 39 -2.18 3.35 -0.34
N SER A 40 -0.89 3.51 -0.03
CA SER A 40 -0.32 4.77 0.44
C SER A 40 -0.57 5.91 -0.55
N LEU A 41 -0.29 5.68 -1.84
CA LEU A 41 -0.55 6.67 -2.90
C LEU A 41 -2.04 7.05 -3.01
N LYS A 42 -2.96 6.08 -2.85
CA LYS A 42 -4.40 6.36 -2.87
C LYS A 42 -4.83 7.19 -1.67
N LEU A 43 -4.35 6.86 -0.47
CA LEU A 43 -4.62 7.62 0.75
C LEU A 43 -4.12 9.06 0.64
N GLN A 44 -2.90 9.25 0.12
CA GLN A 44 -2.33 10.60 -0.10
C GLN A 44 -3.15 11.42 -1.12
N ARG A 45 -3.68 10.79 -2.16
CA ARG A 45 -4.58 11.48 -3.12
C ARG A 45 -5.90 11.89 -2.48
N LEU A 46 -6.45 11.05 -1.59
CA LEU A 46 -7.70 11.35 -0.90
C LEU A 46 -7.55 12.56 0.02
N HIS A 47 -6.40 12.72 0.68
CA HIS A 47 -6.13 13.80 1.63
C HIS A 47 -6.56 15.20 1.14
N HIS A 48 -6.33 15.52 -0.13
CA HIS A 48 -6.66 16.84 -0.71
C HIS A 48 -8.17 17.09 -0.89
N SER A 49 -9.00 16.08 -0.68
CA SER A 49 -10.44 16.10 -0.97
C SER A 49 -11.33 15.82 0.25
N LEU A 50 -10.72 15.58 1.41
CA LEU A 50 -11.44 15.25 2.64
C LEU A 50 -11.78 16.51 3.43
N ARG A 51 -12.88 16.43 4.20
CA ARG A 51 -13.35 17.50 5.08
C ARG A 51 -13.31 17.11 6.56
N TYR A 52 -13.35 15.82 6.88
CA TYR A 52 -13.42 15.29 8.23
C TYR A 52 -12.40 14.16 8.48
N CYS A 53 -12.11 13.34 7.47
CA CYS A 53 -11.28 12.14 7.62
C CYS A 53 -9.77 12.36 7.41
N ASP A 54 -9.27 13.60 7.38
CA ASP A 54 -7.82 13.85 7.30
C ASP A 54 -7.03 13.18 8.43
N PRO A 55 -7.43 13.29 9.71
CA PRO A 55 -6.70 12.60 10.79
C PRO A 55 -6.72 11.08 10.65
N LEU A 56 -7.75 10.51 10.01
CA LEU A 56 -7.82 9.08 9.73
C LEU A 56 -6.80 8.68 8.67
N VAL A 57 -6.67 9.48 7.59
CA VAL A 57 -5.64 9.24 6.57
C VAL A 57 -4.25 9.29 7.17
N ASP A 58 -3.96 10.28 8.02
CA ASP A 58 -2.67 10.40 8.70
C ASP A 58 -2.38 9.18 9.58
N ALA A 59 -3.36 8.76 10.39
CA ALA A 59 -3.23 7.57 11.25
C ALA A 59 -3.01 6.29 10.42
N LEU A 60 -3.69 6.15 9.28
CA LEU A 60 -3.52 5.02 8.37
C LEU A 60 -2.13 5.02 7.72
N GLN A 61 -1.66 6.17 7.23
CA GLN A 61 -0.32 6.29 6.65
C GLN A 61 0.76 5.99 7.69
N GLN A 62 0.64 6.53 8.90
CA GLN A 62 1.57 6.25 10.00
C GLN A 62 1.56 4.76 10.37
N GLY A 63 0.37 4.15 10.43
CA GLY A 63 0.23 2.71 10.68
C GLY A 63 0.89 1.86 9.60
N ILE A 64 0.70 2.21 8.33
CA ILE A 64 1.34 1.55 7.19
C ILE A 64 2.86 1.69 7.29
N GLN A 65 3.37 2.90 7.49
CA GLN A 65 4.80 3.15 7.61
C GLN A 65 5.40 2.35 8.77
N THR A 66 4.79 2.40 9.95
CA THR A 66 5.31 1.71 11.15
C THR A 66 5.37 0.20 10.96
N ARG A 67 4.34 -0.39 10.34
CA ARG A 67 4.26 -1.84 10.15
C ARG A 67 5.12 -2.36 9.02
N PHE A 68 5.19 -1.65 7.90
CA PHE A 68 5.79 -2.18 6.66
C PHE A 68 7.15 -1.58 6.33
N LYS A 69 7.63 -0.53 7.00
CA LYS A 69 8.90 0.14 6.67
C LYS A 69 10.07 -0.84 6.49
N HIS A 70 10.27 -1.74 7.44
CA HIS A 70 11.36 -2.71 7.39
C HIS A 70 11.25 -3.66 6.18
N MET A 71 10.03 -3.95 5.71
CA MET A 71 9.80 -4.82 4.56
C MET A 71 10.13 -4.14 3.23
N PHE A 72 10.02 -2.80 3.16
CA PHE A 72 10.50 -2.01 2.01
C PHE A 72 12.02 -1.88 1.99
N GLU A 73 12.71 -2.32 3.05
CA GLU A 73 14.16 -2.34 3.15
C GLU A 73 14.74 -3.75 2.94
N ASP A 74 13.90 -4.79 3.00
CA ASP A 74 14.26 -6.20 2.89
C ASP A 74 14.46 -6.64 1.42
N PRO A 75 15.68 -7.02 1.01
CA PRO A 75 15.97 -7.48 -0.34
C PRO A 75 15.09 -8.63 -0.84
N GLU A 76 14.75 -9.59 0.02
CA GLU A 76 14.00 -10.80 -0.38
C GLU A 76 12.55 -10.45 -0.70
N ILE A 77 11.94 -9.56 0.09
CA ILE A 77 10.56 -9.10 -0.11
C ILE A 77 10.49 -8.24 -1.38
N ILE A 78 11.48 -7.36 -1.60
CA ILE A 78 11.58 -6.55 -2.80
C ILE A 78 11.77 -7.44 -4.04
N ALA A 79 12.67 -8.42 -3.97
CA ALA A 79 12.89 -9.38 -5.04
C ALA A 79 11.61 -10.16 -5.35
N ALA A 80 10.87 -10.63 -4.34
CA ALA A 80 9.59 -11.31 -4.52
C ALA A 80 8.59 -10.42 -5.30
N ALA A 81 8.54 -9.11 -5.01
CA ALA A 81 7.69 -8.17 -5.74
C ALA A 81 8.14 -7.96 -7.19
N ILE A 82 9.45 -7.89 -7.44
CA ILE A 82 10.02 -7.70 -8.79
C ILE A 82 9.87 -8.96 -9.65
N LEU A 83 10.01 -10.15 -9.07
CA LEU A 83 9.93 -11.42 -9.80
C LEU A 83 8.53 -11.71 -10.34
N LEU A 84 7.49 -11.09 -9.76
CA LEU A 84 6.12 -11.20 -10.28
C LEU A 84 5.99 -10.43 -11.61
N PRO A 85 5.69 -11.11 -12.74
CA PRO A 85 5.63 -10.48 -14.05
C PRO A 85 4.61 -9.34 -14.16
N LYS A 86 3.56 -9.40 -13.33
CA LYS A 86 2.51 -8.38 -13.23
C LYS A 86 3.03 -7.04 -12.72
N PHE A 87 4.00 -7.06 -11.80
CA PHE A 87 4.52 -5.85 -11.15
C PHE A 87 5.88 -5.46 -11.71
N ARG A 88 6.84 -6.38 -11.75
CA ARG A 88 8.24 -6.07 -12.07
C ARG A 88 8.72 -4.89 -11.24
N THR A 89 9.21 -3.84 -11.89
CA THR A 89 9.60 -2.58 -11.24
C THR A 89 8.53 -1.49 -11.37
N SER A 90 7.38 -1.74 -12.00
CA SER A 90 6.38 -0.70 -12.28
C SER A 90 5.64 -0.15 -11.06
N TRP A 91 5.74 -0.85 -9.93
CA TRP A 91 5.05 -0.47 -8.69
C TRP A 91 5.80 0.58 -7.88
N THR A 92 7.05 0.89 -8.21
CA THR A 92 7.86 1.93 -7.55
C THR A 92 8.74 2.66 -8.55
N ASN A 93 8.92 3.97 -8.35
CA ASN A 93 9.88 4.78 -9.12
C ASN A 93 11.21 4.96 -8.36
N ASP A 94 11.33 4.37 -7.17
CA ASP A 94 12.54 4.47 -6.35
C ASP A 94 13.61 3.47 -6.83
N GLU A 95 14.62 3.99 -7.51
CA GLU A 95 15.75 3.19 -7.98
C GLU A 95 16.52 2.51 -6.84
N THR A 96 16.53 3.08 -5.64
CA THR A 96 17.24 2.50 -4.49
C THR A 96 16.57 1.23 -4.02
N ILE A 97 15.23 1.21 -4.00
CA ILE A 97 14.44 0.01 -3.70
C ILE A 97 14.69 -1.03 -4.79
N ILE A 98 14.62 -0.64 -6.08
CA ILE A 98 14.82 -1.57 -7.20
C ILE A 98 16.22 -2.21 -7.15
N LYS A 99 17.27 -1.44 -6.81
CA LYS A 99 18.64 -1.95 -6.70
C LYS A 99 18.82 -2.98 -5.57
N ARG A 100 18.02 -2.91 -4.50
CA ARG A 100 18.11 -3.85 -3.37
C ARG A 100 17.52 -5.23 -3.68
N GLY A 101 16.51 -5.29 -4.55
CA GLY A 101 15.86 -6.54 -4.93
C GLY A 101 16.38 -7.16 -6.23
N LYS A 102 17.45 -6.61 -6.81
CA LYS A 102 18.17 -7.18 -7.96
C LYS A 102 19.40 -7.93 -7.47
#